data_AF-A0A6N2CKG5-F1
#
_entry.id   AF-A0A6N2CKG5-F1
#
_cell.length_a   1.000
_cell.length_b   1.000
_cell.length_c   1.000
_cell.angle_alpha   90.00
_cell.angle_beta   90.00
_cell.angle_gamma   90.00
#
_symmetry.space_group_name_H-M   'P 1'
#
loop_
_entity.id
_entity.type
_entity.pdbx_description
1 polymer ?
#
loop_
_entity_poly.entity_id
_entity_poly.type
_entity_poly.pdbx_seq_one_letter_code
_entity_poly.pdbx_strand_id
1 'polypeptide(L)'
;MKRRSRRLVRQSLGEGASDQAMLAVGFLKKASDNLASRASRSCATICRQMMTQEQKKDSERLARYVIREQLVSLMNDTKWEALRSAMIALKEFNPCYRLACLRSEPDVNWDGDWHYHLPPFKCIEWLEIDPVQKKRIGRLVKDEETDFSKEIKTILWAEHIPFSLEGGLIRIWGYQRPGTQINFEYQGSSHNSGGFAPSA
;
A
#
# COMPACT_ATOMS: atom_id res chain seq x y z
N MET A 1 71.69 -63.87 35.30
CA MET A 1 71.65 -64.35 33.89
C MET A 1 70.54 -63.61 33.15
N LYS A 2 70.87 -62.66 32.24
CA LYS A 2 69.90 -61.83 31.44
C LYS A 2 68.96 -60.96 32.31
N ARG A 3 68.22 -59.92 31.87
CA ARG A 3 68.26 -58.87 30.81
C ARG A 3 67.22 -57.81 31.32
N ARG A 4 67.22 -56.50 31.02
CA ARG A 4 67.97 -55.61 30.10
C ARG A 4 67.85 -54.16 30.64
N SER A 5 68.83 -53.27 30.42
CA SER A 5 68.65 -51.81 30.61
C SER A 5 67.80 -51.21 29.48
N ARG A 6 66.97 -50.17 29.77
CA ARG A 6 66.60 -49.11 28.81
C ARG A 6 65.97 -47.86 29.45
N ARG A 7 66.82 -46.83 29.56
CA ARG A 7 66.58 -45.37 29.62
C ARG A 7 65.28 -44.85 28.98
N LEU A 8 64.55 -43.98 29.72
CA LEU A 8 63.76 -42.83 29.24
C LEU A 8 63.54 -41.90 30.47
N VAL A 9 64.40 -40.90 30.69
CA VAL A 9 64.34 -39.51 30.19
C VAL A 9 63.25 -38.68 30.88
N ARG A 10 63.68 -37.59 31.54
CA ARG A 10 62.88 -36.66 32.34
C ARG A 10 62.04 -35.70 31.48
N GLN A 11 61.06 -35.07 32.14
CA GLN A 11 60.18 -34.03 31.60
C GLN A 11 60.92 -32.74 31.21
N SER A 12 60.40 -32.09 30.16
CA SER A 12 60.38 -30.65 29.87
C SER A 12 59.15 -30.48 28.95
N LEU A 13 58.04 -29.84 29.34
CA LEU A 13 57.82 -28.38 29.36
C LEU A 13 58.37 -27.68 28.10
N GLY A 14 57.48 -27.04 27.34
CA GLY A 14 57.80 -26.36 26.08
C GLY A 14 56.60 -26.21 25.13
N GLU A 15 55.70 -25.29 25.48
CA GLU A 15 54.96 -24.38 24.57
C GLU A 15 54.67 -24.83 23.12
N GLY A 16 53.39 -25.05 22.80
CA GLY A 16 52.95 -25.27 21.40
C GLY A 16 51.43 -25.29 21.14
N ALA A 17 50.58 -25.07 22.15
CA ALA A 17 49.13 -25.31 22.06
C ALA A 17 48.24 -24.05 22.03
N SER A 18 48.79 -22.84 22.13
CA SER A 18 48.01 -21.59 22.09
C SER A 18 47.72 -21.10 20.66
N ASP A 19 48.70 -21.15 19.76
CA ASP A 19 48.62 -20.41 18.49
C ASP A 19 47.69 -21.06 17.46
N GLN A 20 47.61 -22.41 17.43
CA GLN A 20 46.60 -23.09 16.60
C GLN A 20 45.17 -22.82 17.09
N ALA A 21 44.95 -22.71 18.40
CA ALA A 21 43.65 -22.39 18.96
C ALA A 21 43.23 -20.95 18.62
N MET A 22 44.14 -19.98 18.77
CA MET A 22 43.89 -18.57 18.42
C MET A 22 43.65 -18.37 16.92
N LEU A 23 44.37 -19.08 16.04
CA LEU A 23 44.11 -19.05 14.60
C LEU A 23 42.74 -19.66 14.25
N ALA A 24 42.36 -20.78 14.85
CA ALA A 24 41.06 -21.42 14.62
C ALA A 24 39.87 -20.54 15.06
N VAL A 25 39.96 -19.93 16.25
CA VAL A 25 38.94 -18.98 16.74
C VAL A 25 38.86 -17.74 15.86
N GLY A 26 40.00 -17.21 15.40
CA GLY A 26 40.05 -16.09 14.46
C GLY A 26 39.42 -16.40 13.09
N PHE A 27 39.63 -17.61 12.57
CA PHE A 27 39.04 -18.06 11.30
C PHE A 27 37.53 -18.27 11.41
N LEU A 28 37.06 -18.92 12.48
CA LEU A 28 35.63 -19.14 12.73
C LEU A 28 34.88 -17.83 13.00
N LYS A 29 35.49 -16.88 13.72
CA LYS A 29 34.89 -15.56 13.93
C LYS A 29 34.82 -14.75 12.63
N LYS A 30 35.88 -14.73 11.80
CA LYS A 30 35.83 -14.13 10.46
C LYS A 30 34.82 -14.79 9.52
N ALA A 31 34.56 -16.09 9.66
CA ALA A 31 33.50 -16.77 8.92
C ALA A 31 32.10 -16.30 9.38
N SER A 32 31.86 -16.24 10.69
CA SER A 32 30.63 -15.70 11.29
C SER A 32 30.37 -14.25 10.88
N ASP A 33 31.37 -13.38 10.99
CA ASP A 33 31.22 -11.95 10.69
C ASP A 33 31.02 -11.70 9.19
N ASN A 34 31.62 -12.52 8.30
CA ASN A 34 31.31 -12.48 6.87
C ASN A 34 29.90 -13.01 6.54
N LEU A 35 29.40 -14.00 7.28
CA LEU A 35 28.04 -14.51 7.11
C LEU A 35 27.01 -13.46 7.53
N ALA A 36 27.24 -12.78 8.66
CA ALA A 36 26.42 -11.66 9.13
C ALA A 36 26.48 -10.44 8.18
N SER A 37 27.68 -10.09 7.69
CA SER A 37 27.88 -9.00 6.71
C SER A 37 27.16 -9.26 5.38
N ARG A 38 27.17 -10.51 4.89
CA ARG A 38 26.45 -10.93 3.67
C ARG A 38 24.94 -11.05 3.89
N ALA A 39 24.47 -11.34 5.11
CA ALA A 39 23.05 -11.33 5.44
C ALA A 39 22.45 -9.91 5.47
N SER A 40 23.15 -8.94 6.07
CA SER A 40 22.60 -7.57 6.23
C SER A 40 22.61 -6.72 4.95
N ARG A 41 23.46 -7.01 3.95
CA ARG A 41 23.46 -6.25 2.68
C ARG A 41 22.40 -6.71 1.67
N SER A 42 21.69 -7.81 1.94
CA SER A 42 20.70 -8.37 1.01
C SER A 42 19.25 -8.11 1.42
N CYS A 43 18.95 -7.86 2.70
CA CYS A 43 17.57 -7.70 3.16
C CYS A 43 16.85 -6.49 2.53
N ALA A 44 17.50 -5.31 2.49
CA ALA A 44 16.93 -4.11 1.86
C ALA A 44 16.83 -4.16 0.32
N THR A 45 17.42 -5.16 -0.32
CA THR A 45 17.40 -5.33 -1.80
C THR A 45 16.51 -6.49 -2.22
N ILE A 46 16.41 -7.56 -1.43
CA ILE A 46 15.56 -8.74 -1.72
C ILE A 46 14.06 -8.43 -1.56
N CYS A 47 13.67 -7.47 -0.72
CA CYS A 47 12.27 -7.01 -0.65
C CYS A 47 11.81 -6.18 -1.88
N ARG A 48 12.66 -6.01 -2.90
CA ARG A 48 12.26 -5.43 -4.19
C ARG A 48 11.76 -6.54 -5.11
N GLN A 49 10.48 -6.89 -4.94
CA GLN A 49 9.80 -7.93 -5.71
C GLN A 49 10.08 -7.79 -7.20
N MET A 50 10.54 -8.88 -7.83
CA MET A 50 10.77 -8.93 -9.27
C MET A 50 9.42 -8.93 -9.99
N MET A 51 8.90 -7.74 -10.26
CA MET A 51 7.72 -7.51 -11.09
C MET A 51 7.84 -8.33 -12.38
N THR A 52 6.84 -9.15 -12.70
CA THR A 52 6.96 -10.08 -13.83
C THR A 52 7.11 -9.31 -15.13
N GLN A 53 7.73 -9.93 -16.15
CA GLN A 53 7.87 -9.31 -17.47
C GLN A 53 6.51 -8.94 -18.08
N GLU A 54 5.46 -9.67 -17.72
CA GLU A 54 4.09 -9.39 -18.13
C GLU A 54 3.49 -8.19 -17.37
N GLN A 55 3.63 -8.13 -16.04
CA GLN A 55 3.23 -6.98 -15.24
C GLN A 55 3.95 -5.69 -15.67
N LYS A 56 5.23 -5.78 -16.02
CA LYS A 56 6.00 -4.65 -16.56
C LYS A 56 5.43 -4.19 -17.91
N LYS A 57 5.26 -5.12 -18.86
CA LYS A 57 4.65 -4.83 -20.18
C LYS A 57 3.25 -4.25 -20.05
N ASP A 58 2.45 -4.70 -19.09
CA ASP A 58 1.11 -4.15 -18.88
C ASP A 58 1.16 -2.74 -18.27
N SER A 59 2.09 -2.47 -17.35
CA SER A 59 2.36 -1.11 -16.88
C SER A 59 2.79 -0.16 -18.02
N GLU A 60 3.62 -0.63 -18.95
CA GLU A 60 4.03 0.11 -20.16
C GLU A 60 2.88 0.28 -21.17
N ARG A 61 1.90 -0.65 -21.21
CA ARG A 61 0.66 -0.50 -22.00
C ARG A 61 -0.26 0.54 -21.37
N LEU A 62 -0.43 0.51 -20.06
CA LEU A 62 -1.24 1.47 -19.31
C LEU A 62 -0.69 2.88 -19.42
N ALA A 63 0.63 3.08 -19.26
CA ALA A 63 1.27 4.38 -19.44
C ALA A 63 1.06 4.96 -20.86
N ARG A 64 1.15 4.11 -21.90
CA ARG A 64 0.83 4.51 -23.28
C ARG A 64 -0.64 4.86 -23.48
N TYR A 65 -1.56 4.15 -22.81
CA TYR A 65 -2.99 4.48 -22.82
C TYR A 65 -3.24 5.85 -22.17
N VAL A 66 -2.69 6.10 -20.98
CA VAL A 66 -2.75 7.39 -20.26
C VAL A 66 -2.31 8.56 -21.15
N ILE A 67 -1.16 8.42 -21.83
CA ILE A 67 -0.64 9.46 -22.74
C ILE A 67 -1.55 9.64 -23.96
N ARG A 68 -2.00 8.54 -24.59
CA ARG A 68 -2.81 8.58 -25.83
C ARG A 68 -4.18 9.22 -25.60
N GLU A 69 -4.85 8.87 -24.50
CA GLU A 69 -6.17 9.39 -24.13
C GLU A 69 -6.10 10.74 -23.37
N GLN A 70 -4.89 11.31 -23.21
CA GLN A 70 -4.63 12.58 -22.51
C GLN A 70 -5.19 12.62 -21.07
N LEU A 71 -5.05 11.50 -20.36
CA LEU A 71 -5.59 11.32 -19.02
C LEU A 71 -4.75 12.06 -17.97
N VAL A 72 -5.38 12.94 -17.21
CA VAL A 72 -4.74 13.67 -16.11
C VAL A 72 -4.86 12.84 -14.84
N SER A 73 -3.73 12.49 -14.22
CA SER A 73 -3.72 11.82 -12.91
C SER A 73 -4.05 12.81 -11.80
N LEU A 74 -5.01 12.46 -10.95
CA LEU A 74 -5.50 13.27 -9.83
C LEU A 74 -5.12 12.67 -8.46
N MET A 75 -4.91 11.35 -8.41
CA MET A 75 -4.44 10.62 -7.23
C MET A 75 -3.09 9.95 -7.48
N ASN A 76 -2.32 9.79 -6.41
CA ASN A 76 -1.09 9.01 -6.37
C ASN A 76 -1.24 7.82 -5.39
N ASP A 77 -0.33 6.86 -5.47
CA ASP A 77 -0.38 5.63 -4.67
C ASP A 77 -0.41 5.92 -3.15
N THR A 78 0.24 6.99 -2.68
CA THR A 78 0.23 7.37 -1.26
C THR A 78 -1.15 7.82 -0.76
N LYS A 79 -1.90 8.59 -1.58
CA LYS A 79 -3.27 9.00 -1.22
C LYS A 79 -4.26 7.84 -1.29
N TRP A 80 -4.06 6.91 -2.23
CA TRP A 80 -4.86 5.69 -2.29
C TRP A 80 -4.63 4.79 -1.07
N GLU A 81 -3.38 4.62 -0.61
CA GLU A 81 -3.11 3.85 0.61
C GLU A 81 -3.61 4.57 1.87
N ALA A 82 -3.54 5.90 1.93
CA ALA A 82 -4.11 6.70 3.01
C ALA A 82 -5.63 6.53 3.08
N LEU A 83 -6.33 6.65 1.93
CA LEU A 83 -7.77 6.36 1.81
C LEU A 83 -8.12 4.97 2.32
N ARG A 84 -7.46 3.93 1.78
CA ARG A 84 -7.65 2.53 2.16
C ARG A 84 -7.44 2.32 3.66
N SER A 85 -6.36 2.86 4.21
CA SER A 85 -6.03 2.77 5.63
C SER A 85 -7.08 3.44 6.51
N ALA A 86 -7.58 4.60 6.09
CA ALA A 86 -8.62 5.33 6.81
C ALA A 86 -9.98 4.61 6.76
N MET A 87 -10.36 4.03 5.62
CA MET A 87 -11.60 3.23 5.51
C MET A 87 -11.54 1.96 6.38
N ILE A 88 -10.40 1.27 6.41
CA ILE A 88 -10.16 0.12 7.31
C ILE A 88 -10.22 0.53 8.79
N ALA A 89 -9.87 1.78 9.12
CA ALA A 89 -9.91 2.28 10.50
C ALA A 89 -11.33 2.61 11.01
N LEU A 90 -12.33 2.71 10.13
CA LEU A 90 -13.74 2.96 10.48
C LEU A 90 -14.38 1.69 11.06
N LYS A 91 -14.09 1.38 12.33
CA LYS A 91 -14.57 0.13 12.97
C LYS A 91 -16.09 -0.03 13.06
N GLU A 92 -16.83 1.07 13.08
CA GLU A 92 -18.29 1.07 13.21
C GLU A 92 -19.00 0.99 11.85
N PHE A 93 -18.29 1.28 10.75
CA PHE A 93 -18.84 1.43 9.42
C PHE A 93 -17.92 0.79 8.39
N ASN A 94 -18.43 -0.21 7.67
CA ASN A 94 -17.72 -0.79 6.54
C ASN A 94 -18.30 -0.21 5.23
N PRO A 95 -17.68 0.84 4.64
CA PRO A 95 -18.20 1.46 3.43
C PRO A 95 -18.24 0.46 2.27
N CYS A 96 -19.38 0.39 1.60
CA CYS A 96 -19.44 -0.27 0.30
C CYS A 96 -18.86 0.66 -0.77
N TYR A 97 -18.01 0.12 -1.64
CA TYR A 97 -17.45 0.83 -2.79
C TYR A 97 -17.69 0.09 -4.10
N ARG A 98 -17.58 0.82 -5.20
CA ARG A 98 -17.42 0.27 -6.56
C ARG A 98 -16.43 1.15 -7.32
N LEU A 99 -15.82 0.62 -8.37
CA LEU A 99 -14.78 1.37 -9.09
C LEU A 99 -14.86 1.15 -10.60
N ALA A 100 -14.18 2.02 -11.33
CA ALA A 100 -13.85 1.78 -12.73
C ALA A 100 -12.35 1.82 -12.91
N CYS A 101 -11.82 0.92 -13.73
CA CYS A 101 -10.44 0.97 -14.18
C CYS A 101 -10.35 1.49 -15.62
N LEU A 102 -9.30 2.25 -15.93
CA LEU A 102 -9.09 2.96 -17.20
C LEU A 102 -9.29 2.15 -18.50
N ARG A 103 -9.14 0.82 -18.44
CA ARG A 103 -9.23 -0.11 -19.58
C ARG A 103 -10.29 -1.22 -19.38
N SER A 104 -11.12 -1.11 -18.35
CA SER A 104 -12.15 -2.08 -17.99
C SER A 104 -13.52 -1.40 -18.03
N GLU A 105 -14.59 -2.19 -18.15
CA GLU A 105 -15.93 -1.69 -17.84
C GLU A 105 -16.02 -1.39 -16.31
N PRO A 106 -16.82 -0.40 -15.89
CA PRO A 106 -17.04 -0.12 -14.47
C PRO A 106 -17.68 -1.30 -13.73
N ASP A 107 -17.26 -1.53 -12.49
CA ASP A 107 -17.87 -2.55 -11.64
C ASP A 107 -19.30 -2.14 -11.28
N VAL A 108 -20.27 -2.95 -11.72
CA VAL A 108 -21.69 -2.80 -11.38
C VAL A 108 -22.01 -3.28 -9.96
N ASN A 109 -21.16 -4.12 -9.39
CA ASN A 109 -21.31 -4.68 -8.06
C ASN A 109 -20.65 -3.79 -7.00
N TRP A 110 -21.27 -3.73 -5.82
CA TRP A 110 -20.69 -3.11 -4.64
C TRP A 110 -19.87 -4.14 -3.87
N ASP A 111 -18.66 -3.76 -3.47
CA ASP A 111 -17.75 -4.53 -2.62
C ASP A 111 -17.57 -3.81 -1.27
N GLY A 112 -17.29 -4.57 -0.22
CA GLY A 112 -16.99 -4.05 1.12
C GLY A 112 -15.60 -4.45 1.63
N ASP A 113 -14.81 -5.22 0.88
CA ASP A 113 -13.47 -5.63 1.30
C ASP A 113 -12.42 -4.60 0.88
N TRP A 114 -12.08 -3.71 1.81
CA TRP A 114 -10.99 -2.73 1.65
C TRP A 114 -9.59 -3.35 1.82
N HIS A 115 -9.47 -4.58 2.32
CA HIS A 115 -8.20 -5.24 2.62
C HIS A 115 -7.57 -5.91 1.40
N TYR A 116 -8.36 -6.54 0.52
CA TYR A 116 -7.84 -7.41 -0.55
C TYR A 116 -8.44 -7.20 -1.95
N HIS A 117 -9.60 -6.55 -2.09
CA HIS A 117 -10.27 -6.45 -3.39
C HIS A 117 -9.94 -5.18 -4.21
N LEU A 118 -9.18 -4.24 -3.64
CA LEU A 118 -8.71 -3.07 -4.40
C LEU A 118 -7.68 -3.46 -5.48
N PRO A 119 -7.89 -3.09 -6.75
CA PRO A 119 -6.93 -3.33 -7.83
C PRO A 119 -5.71 -2.38 -7.71
N PRO A 120 -4.64 -2.59 -8.50
CA PRO A 120 -3.48 -1.70 -8.51
C PRO A 120 -3.86 -0.24 -8.77
N PHE A 121 -3.65 0.63 -7.78
CA PHE A 121 -4.14 2.02 -7.75
C PHE A 121 -3.96 2.81 -9.05
N LYS A 122 -2.80 2.65 -9.70
CA LYS A 122 -2.45 3.25 -11.01
C LYS A 122 -3.44 3.00 -12.16
N CYS A 123 -4.35 2.02 -12.08
CA CYS A 123 -5.35 1.78 -13.12
C CYS A 123 -6.77 2.24 -12.74
N ILE A 124 -7.02 2.66 -11.50
CA ILE A 124 -8.32 3.15 -11.04
C ILE A 124 -8.58 4.52 -11.66
N GLU A 125 -9.66 4.62 -12.45
CA GLU A 125 -10.14 5.89 -13.02
C GLU A 125 -10.93 6.69 -11.97
N TRP A 126 -11.88 6.03 -11.32
CA TRP A 126 -12.64 6.55 -10.20
C TRP A 126 -13.07 5.41 -9.27
N LEU A 127 -13.31 5.75 -8.01
CA LEU A 127 -13.88 4.87 -6.99
C LEU A 127 -15.03 5.61 -6.32
N GLU A 128 -16.20 4.99 -6.28
CA GLU A 128 -17.39 5.51 -5.60
C GLU A 128 -17.60 4.79 -4.28
N ILE A 129 -18.04 5.53 -3.27
CA ILE A 129 -18.41 5.04 -1.94
C ILE A 129 -19.88 5.38 -1.69
N ASP A 130 -20.66 4.41 -1.22
CA ASP A 130 -21.97 4.67 -0.62
C ASP A 130 -21.76 5.05 0.86
N PRO A 131 -22.04 6.30 1.26
CA PRO A 131 -21.90 6.74 2.65
C PRO A 131 -23.00 6.20 3.57
N VAL A 132 -24.07 5.60 3.04
CA VAL A 132 -25.23 5.15 3.83
C VAL A 132 -25.12 3.67 4.14
N GLN A 133 -24.85 3.33 5.39
CA GLN A 133 -24.91 1.93 5.83
C GLN A 133 -26.36 1.50 6.05
N LYS A 134 -26.76 0.39 5.42
CA LYS A 134 -28.08 -0.23 5.62
C LYS A 134 -27.95 -1.48 6.48
N LYS A 135 -28.52 -1.44 7.69
CA LYS A 135 -28.46 -2.54 8.65
C LYS A 135 -29.83 -3.18 8.78
N ARG A 136 -29.92 -4.44 8.37
CA ARG A 136 -31.16 -5.22 8.41
C ARG A 136 -31.51 -5.63 9.84
N ILE A 137 -32.48 -4.93 10.44
CA ILE A 137 -32.96 -5.22 11.81
C ILE A 137 -33.86 -6.47 11.84
N GLY A 138 -34.68 -6.70 10.81
CA GLY A 138 -35.62 -7.81 10.79
C GLY A 138 -36.35 -8.00 9.46
N ARG A 139 -37.34 -8.90 9.43
CA ARG A 139 -38.13 -9.18 8.20
C ARG A 139 -39.30 -8.22 7.98
N LEU A 140 -39.79 -7.56 9.05
CA LEU A 140 -40.99 -6.71 9.06
C LEU A 140 -40.72 -5.27 9.55
N VAL A 141 -39.47 -4.96 9.87
CA VAL A 141 -39.02 -3.61 10.29
C VAL A 141 -38.21 -3.04 9.14
N LYS A 142 -38.37 -1.74 8.83
CA LYS A 142 -37.52 -1.06 7.84
C LYS A 142 -36.06 -1.14 8.32
N ASP A 143 -35.12 -1.35 7.40
CA ASP A 143 -33.70 -1.35 7.70
C ASP A 143 -33.27 -0.02 8.34
N GLU A 144 -32.32 -0.09 9.27
CA GLU A 144 -31.64 1.07 9.85
C GLU A 144 -30.75 1.67 8.76
N GLU A 145 -30.86 2.98 8.52
CA GLU A 145 -30.03 3.70 7.56
C GLU A 145 -29.20 4.75 8.33
N THR A 146 -27.88 4.54 8.41
CA THR A 146 -26.94 5.44 9.08
C THR A 146 -26.04 6.10 8.04
N ASP A 147 -26.03 7.43 8.02
CA ASP A 147 -25.22 8.23 7.08
C ASP A 147 -23.87 8.58 7.69
N PHE A 148 -22.79 8.08 7.08
CA PHE A 148 -21.38 8.33 7.44
C PHE A 148 -20.68 9.30 6.48
N SER A 149 -21.44 10.09 5.71
CA SER A 149 -20.90 11.04 4.74
C SER A 149 -19.98 12.10 5.37
N LYS A 150 -20.20 12.46 6.63
CA LYS A 150 -19.40 13.48 7.33
C LYS A 150 -18.03 12.95 7.72
N GLU A 151 -17.95 11.73 8.22
CA GLU A 151 -16.72 11.03 8.58
C GLU A 151 -15.86 10.83 7.33
N ILE A 152 -16.45 10.30 6.25
CA ILE A 152 -15.76 10.12 4.96
C ILE A 152 -15.24 11.46 4.44
N LYS A 153 -16.08 12.50 4.34
CA LYS A 153 -15.64 13.82 3.84
C LYS A 153 -14.51 14.41 4.67
N THR A 154 -14.55 14.24 6.00
CA THR A 154 -13.49 14.73 6.90
C THR A 154 -12.15 14.06 6.61
N ILE A 155 -12.14 12.75 6.36
CA ILE A 155 -10.94 12.00 5.92
C ILE A 155 -10.45 12.52 4.56
N LEU A 156 -11.34 12.67 3.58
CA LEU A 156 -10.98 13.11 2.23
C LEU A 156 -10.41 14.53 2.20
N TRP A 157 -10.94 15.44 3.01
CA TRP A 157 -10.39 16.79 3.16
C TRP A 157 -9.02 16.80 3.86
N ALA A 158 -8.83 15.98 4.91
CA ALA A 158 -7.57 15.88 5.63
C ALA A 158 -6.41 15.34 4.75
N GLU A 159 -6.69 14.35 3.90
CA GLU A 159 -5.72 13.76 2.96
C GLU A 159 -5.63 14.52 1.62
N HIS A 160 -6.36 15.65 1.48
CA HIS A 160 -6.48 16.43 0.25
C HIS A 160 -6.84 15.58 -0.98
N ILE A 161 -7.75 14.61 -0.82
CA ILE A 161 -8.20 13.69 -1.87
C ILE A 161 -9.28 14.37 -2.73
N PRO A 162 -9.15 14.38 -4.07
CA PRO A 162 -10.14 14.99 -4.96
C PRO A 162 -11.37 14.08 -5.12
N PHE A 163 -12.55 14.60 -4.75
CA PHE A 163 -13.83 13.90 -4.90
C PHE A 163 -14.97 14.82 -5.35
N SER A 164 -16.00 14.25 -5.98
CA SER A 164 -17.28 14.89 -6.29
C SER A 164 -18.45 14.13 -5.64
N LEU A 165 -19.62 14.78 -5.57
CA LEU A 165 -20.87 14.14 -5.15
C LEU A 165 -21.71 13.78 -6.37
N GLU A 166 -22.00 12.49 -6.55
CA GLU A 166 -22.76 11.97 -7.69
C GLU A 166 -24.02 11.27 -7.16
N GLY A 167 -25.17 11.95 -7.18
CA GLY A 167 -26.45 11.37 -6.75
C GLY A 167 -26.51 10.95 -5.27
N GLY A 168 -25.68 11.55 -4.41
CA GLY A 168 -25.54 11.19 -2.98
C GLY A 168 -24.38 10.24 -2.69
N LEU A 169 -23.76 9.65 -3.72
CA LEU A 169 -22.52 8.87 -3.61
C LEU A 169 -21.31 9.81 -3.58
N ILE A 170 -20.23 9.35 -2.95
CA ILE A 170 -18.95 10.07 -2.91
C ILE A 170 -18.02 9.45 -3.96
N ARG A 171 -17.77 10.17 -5.06
CA ARG A 171 -16.89 9.70 -6.15
C ARG A 171 -15.49 10.32 -6.01
N ILE A 172 -14.51 9.47 -5.73
CA ILE A 172 -13.08 9.81 -5.66
C ILE A 172 -12.45 9.58 -7.03
N TRP A 173 -11.67 10.54 -7.51
CA TRP A 173 -11.13 10.50 -8.88
C TRP A 173 -9.63 10.15 -8.91
N GLY A 174 -9.29 9.06 -9.60
CA GLY A 174 -7.92 8.66 -9.88
C GLY A 174 -7.34 9.33 -11.12
N TYR A 175 -8.15 9.37 -12.19
CA TYR A 175 -7.83 10.07 -13.44
C TYR A 175 -9.04 10.87 -13.94
N GLN A 176 -8.76 11.97 -14.62
CA GLN A 176 -9.74 12.77 -15.34
C GLN A 176 -9.56 12.59 -16.86
N ARG A 177 -10.68 12.34 -17.56
CA ARG A 177 -10.72 12.33 -19.02
C ARG A 177 -10.79 13.77 -19.57
N PRO A 178 -10.14 14.08 -20.71
CA PRO A 178 -10.22 15.38 -21.33
C PRO A 178 -11.69 15.71 -21.68
N GLY A 179 -12.12 16.93 -21.40
CA GLY A 179 -13.50 17.38 -21.60
C GLY A 179 -14.48 17.01 -20.48
N THR A 180 -14.11 16.16 -19.51
CA THR A 180 -14.94 15.91 -18.32
C THR A 180 -14.83 17.06 -17.33
N GLN A 181 -15.91 17.80 -17.13
CA GLN A 181 -16.01 18.79 -16.05
C GLN A 181 -16.39 18.09 -14.74
N ILE A 182 -15.50 18.13 -13.75
CA ILE A 182 -15.72 17.53 -12.42
C ILE A 182 -15.99 18.65 -11.41
N ASN A 183 -17.12 18.57 -10.73
CA ASN A 183 -17.47 19.49 -9.64
C ASN A 183 -16.91 18.94 -8.32
N PHE A 184 -15.65 19.26 -8.04
CA PHE A 184 -15.00 18.83 -6.79
C PHE A 184 -15.61 19.53 -5.57
N GLU A 185 -15.82 18.79 -4.49
CA GLU A 185 -16.26 19.35 -3.20
C GLU A 185 -15.04 19.69 -2.33
N TYR A 186 -14.92 20.97 -1.97
CA TYR A 186 -13.83 21.47 -1.13
C TYR A 186 -14.33 21.82 0.27
N GLN A 187 -13.43 21.76 1.26
CA GLN A 187 -13.75 22.18 2.62
C GLN A 187 -14.13 23.67 2.62
N GLY A 188 -15.38 23.98 2.98
CA GLY A 188 -15.92 25.34 2.93
C GLY A 188 -16.82 25.67 1.73
N SER A 189 -17.19 24.71 0.88
CA SER A 189 -18.15 24.87 -0.24
C SER A 189 -19.61 25.19 0.19
N SER A 190 -19.81 25.91 1.30
CA SER A 190 -21.10 26.46 1.71
C SER A 190 -21.44 27.70 0.88
N HIS A 191 -22.22 27.49 -0.20
CA HIS A 191 -23.08 28.48 -0.86
C HIS A 191 -22.68 29.95 -0.72
N ASN A 192 -21.97 30.48 -1.72
CA ASN A 192 -22.07 31.91 -2.03
C ASN A 192 -22.63 32.10 -3.44
N SER A 193 -23.93 31.81 -3.61
CA SER A 193 -24.72 32.23 -4.76
C SER A 193 -25.05 33.74 -4.66
N GLY A 194 -24.02 34.56 -4.49
CA GLY A 194 -24.08 36.01 -4.54
C GLY A 194 -23.96 36.47 -5.99
N GLY A 195 -25.08 36.78 -6.62
CA GLY A 195 -25.12 37.15 -8.03
C GLY A 195 -24.31 38.42 -8.31
N PHE A 196 -23.28 38.31 -9.15
CA PHE A 196 -22.61 39.47 -9.73
C PHE A 196 -23.52 40.07 -10.81
N ALA A 197 -24.38 41.00 -10.40
CA ALA A 197 -25.06 41.89 -11.35
C ALA A 197 -24.03 42.89 -11.88
N PRO A 198 -23.85 43.04 -13.21
CA PRO A 198 -23.02 44.10 -13.76
C PRO A 198 -23.77 45.43 -13.63
N SER A 199 -23.21 46.36 -12.87
CA SER A 199 -23.64 47.76 -12.93
C SER A 199 -23.26 48.36 -14.28
N ALA A 200 -24.22 49.06 -14.89
CA ALA A 200 -24.07 49.79 -16.15
C ALA A 200 -23.28 51.10 -16.00
#